data_AF-A0A0B7JSX8-F1
#
_entry.id   AF-A0A0B7JSX8-F1
#
_cell.length_a   1.000
_cell.length_b   1.000
_cell.length_c   1.000
_cell.angle_alpha   90.00
_cell.angle_beta   90.00
_cell.angle_gamma   90.00
#
_symmetry.space_group_name_H-M   'P 1'
#
loop_
_entity.id
_entity.type
_entity.pdbx_description
1 polymer ?
#
loop_
_entity_poly.entity_id
_entity_poly.type
_entity_poly.pdbx_seq_one_letter_code
_entity_poly.pdbx_strand_id
1 'polypeptide(L)'
;MTSQLPESNSTTLHLCHPTPDECVTIWTDISALWKDSLTLPVFLRESIFLAAAPLAKDGGMTQWILVDKDQPPTIAVSLPPTKASGREASRATKMGIPRNVLCAPQYRRRGYAGRHMAEMAKALRSWQADGGTPVIGSILYSDIGKEYYAKLGWRPNQPNFHFEFPPGDVEWPSSVNPVAADEIADLCHRDEIMIRAAMSAPEPSVKTRAVILPDVDHRSGKDLGALGAGSKTGR
;
A
#
# COMPACT_ATOMS: atom_id res chain seq x y z
N MET A 1 0.35 22.08 28.77
CA MET A 1 0.44 23.22 27.83
C MET A 1 0.02 22.71 26.46
N THR A 2 -1.13 23.15 25.95
CA THR A 2 -1.61 22.73 24.62
C THR A 2 -0.79 23.47 23.56
N SER A 3 0.19 22.79 22.97
CA SER A 3 0.85 23.29 21.77
C SER A 3 -0.21 23.56 20.71
N GLN A 4 -0.32 24.82 20.26
CA GLN A 4 -1.26 25.20 19.23
C GLN A 4 -0.76 24.59 17.90
N LEU A 5 -1.54 23.69 17.32
CA LEU A 5 -1.19 23.04 16.07
C LEU A 5 -1.26 24.05 14.90
N PRO A 6 -0.33 24.00 13.93
CA PRO A 6 -0.29 24.92 12.79
C PRO A 6 -1.51 24.76 11.88
N GLU A 7 -1.93 25.77 11.14
CA GLU A 7 -2.97 25.59 10.11
C GLU A 7 -2.46 24.69 8.95
N SER A 8 -3.34 23.95 8.27
CA SER A 8 -2.92 23.02 7.20
C SER A 8 -2.30 23.68 5.97
N ASN A 9 -2.54 24.97 5.78
CA ASN A 9 -1.96 25.82 4.75
C ASN A 9 -0.61 26.44 5.19
N SER A 10 -0.16 26.19 6.42
CA SER A 10 1.10 26.73 6.94
C SER A 10 2.28 26.33 6.05
N THR A 11 3.18 27.28 5.83
CA THR A 11 4.44 27.08 5.10
C THR A 11 5.49 26.33 5.93
N THR A 12 5.28 26.20 7.23
CA THR A 12 6.13 25.41 8.13
C THR A 12 5.91 23.90 7.95
N LEU A 13 4.71 23.50 7.52
CA LEU A 13 4.39 22.11 7.21
C LEU A 13 5.11 21.66 5.93
N HIS A 14 5.79 20.52 6.01
CA HIS A 14 6.48 19.93 4.88
C HIS A 14 6.41 18.40 4.92
N LEU A 15 6.52 17.79 3.75
CA LEU A 15 6.55 16.33 3.61
C LEU A 15 8.00 15.84 3.70
N CYS A 16 8.27 14.87 4.55
CA CYS A 16 9.57 14.24 4.71
C CYS A 16 9.43 12.72 4.93
N HIS A 17 10.54 12.04 5.20
CA HIS A 17 10.57 10.64 5.57
C HIS A 17 10.65 10.51 7.09
N PRO A 18 9.83 9.63 7.71
CA PRO A 18 9.86 9.49 9.14
C PRO A 18 11.14 8.82 9.62
N THR A 19 11.60 9.21 10.81
CA THR A 19 12.64 8.49 11.55
C THR A 19 12.10 7.15 12.10
N PRO A 20 12.96 6.21 12.51
CA PRO A 20 12.50 4.96 13.14
C PRO A 20 11.60 5.18 14.37
N ASP A 21 11.92 6.17 15.20
CA ASP A 21 11.13 6.52 16.40
C ASP A 21 9.77 7.13 16.02
N GLU A 22 9.74 7.91 14.93
CA GLU A 22 8.49 8.41 14.33
C GLU A 22 7.63 7.28 13.80
N CYS A 23 8.21 6.27 13.14
CA CYS A 23 7.49 5.09 12.71
C CYS A 23 6.86 4.34 13.89
N VAL A 24 7.60 4.14 14.98
CA VAL A 24 7.07 3.52 16.21
C VAL A 24 5.92 4.34 16.80
N THR A 25 6.04 5.68 16.79
CA THR A 25 4.98 6.59 17.26
C THR A 25 3.72 6.45 16.39
N ILE A 26 3.88 6.49 15.07
CA ILE A 26 2.79 6.29 14.11
C ILE A 26 2.12 4.93 14.32
N TRP A 27 2.90 3.85 14.39
CA TRP A 27 2.36 2.51 14.60
C TRP A 27 1.61 2.41 15.92
N THR A 28 2.13 3.04 16.98
CA THR A 28 1.44 3.10 18.27
C THR A 28 0.10 3.82 18.15
N ASP A 29 0.05 4.98 17.49
CA ASP A 29 -1.17 5.77 17.28
C ASP A 29 -2.24 5.02 16.49
N ILE A 30 -1.83 4.20 15.51
CA ILE A 30 -2.75 3.48 14.63
C ILE A 30 -3.10 2.09 15.17
N SER A 31 -2.37 1.61 16.18
CA SER A 31 -2.52 0.26 16.71
C SER A 31 -3.96 -0.04 17.14
N ALA A 32 -4.68 0.92 17.71
CA ALA A 32 -6.08 0.74 18.10
C ALA A 32 -7.02 0.41 16.93
N LEU A 33 -6.65 0.79 15.70
CA LEU A 33 -7.43 0.54 14.48
C LEU A 33 -6.98 -0.74 13.76
N TRP A 34 -5.72 -1.14 13.90
CA TRP A 34 -5.08 -2.16 13.05
C TRP A 34 -4.52 -3.37 13.77
N LYS A 35 -4.32 -3.31 15.09
CA LYS A 35 -3.71 -4.42 15.84
C LYS A 35 -4.60 -5.65 15.94
N ASP A 36 -5.90 -5.53 15.64
CA ASP A 36 -6.90 -6.58 15.82
C ASP A 36 -6.78 -7.22 17.23
N SER A 37 -6.47 -8.51 17.29
CA SER A 37 -6.33 -9.31 18.51
C SER A 37 -4.91 -9.26 19.12
N LEU A 38 -3.97 -8.58 18.48
CA LEU A 38 -2.58 -8.49 18.91
C LEU A 38 -2.40 -7.53 20.10
N THR A 39 -1.43 -7.87 20.95
CA THR A 39 -0.92 -6.92 21.95
C THR A 39 -0.08 -5.84 21.25
N LEU A 40 -0.01 -4.64 21.83
CA LEU A 40 0.77 -3.54 21.24
C LEU A 40 2.24 -3.93 20.96
N PRO A 41 2.98 -4.60 21.87
CA PRO A 41 4.36 -5.00 21.57
C PRO A 41 4.47 -5.98 20.39
N VAL A 42 3.50 -6.88 20.22
CA VAL A 42 3.48 -7.82 19.09
C VAL A 42 3.20 -7.10 17.78
N PHE A 43 2.20 -6.20 17.77
CA PHE A 43 1.87 -5.37 16.61
C PHE A 43 3.05 -4.50 16.15
N LEU A 44 3.78 -3.88 17.10
CA LEU A 44 4.96 -3.09 16.78
C LEU A 44 6.09 -3.94 16.19
N ARG A 45 6.33 -5.13 16.75
CA ARG A 45 7.31 -6.08 16.21
C ARG A 45 6.96 -6.51 14.79
N GLU A 46 5.70 -6.82 14.54
CA GLU A 46 5.21 -7.16 13.21
C GLU A 46 5.37 -5.98 12.23
N SER A 47 5.05 -4.75 12.66
CA SER A 47 5.19 -3.56 11.84
C SER A 47 6.65 -3.29 11.43
N ILE A 48 7.60 -3.44 12.37
CA ILE A 48 9.04 -3.34 12.10
C ILE A 48 9.48 -4.42 11.11
N PHE A 49 9.02 -5.65 11.34
CA PHE A 49 9.36 -6.79 10.50
C PHE A 49 8.84 -6.63 9.07
N LEU A 50 7.57 -6.25 8.90
CA LEU A 50 6.97 -5.98 7.59
C LEU A 50 7.65 -4.82 6.87
N ALA A 51 8.12 -3.81 7.60
CA ALA A 51 8.89 -2.71 7.01
C ALA A 51 10.28 -3.13 6.48
N ALA A 52 10.81 -4.27 6.95
CA ALA A 52 12.08 -4.85 6.50
C ALA A 52 11.90 -6.04 5.53
N ALA A 53 10.66 -6.44 5.23
CA ALA A 53 10.37 -7.55 4.32
C ALA A 53 10.95 -7.29 2.91
N PRO A 54 11.21 -8.33 2.10
CA PRO A 54 11.82 -8.17 0.77
C PRO A 54 11.13 -7.17 -0.16
N LEU A 55 9.80 -7.06 -0.09
CA LEU A 55 9.03 -6.10 -0.87
C LEU A 55 9.17 -4.65 -0.36
N ALA A 56 9.48 -4.47 0.93
CA ALA A 56 9.52 -3.17 1.59
C ALA A 56 10.94 -2.58 1.70
N LYS A 57 11.97 -3.44 1.80
CA LYS A 57 13.37 -3.03 1.90
C LYS A 57 13.88 -2.34 0.63
N ASP A 58 15.06 -1.71 0.74
CA ASP A 58 15.80 -1.12 -0.39
C ASP A 58 14.97 -0.13 -1.25
N GLY A 59 14.04 0.59 -0.60
CA GLY A 59 13.15 1.54 -1.26
C GLY A 59 11.92 0.91 -1.94
N GLY A 60 11.64 -0.37 -1.70
CA GLY A 60 10.39 -1.01 -2.14
C GLY A 60 9.16 -0.49 -1.39
N MET A 61 9.35 0.06 -0.18
CA MET A 61 8.34 0.80 0.56
C MET A 61 8.94 2.07 1.14
N THR A 62 8.41 3.23 0.74
CA THR A 62 8.81 4.53 1.30
C THR A 62 7.73 5.07 2.21
N GLN A 63 8.05 5.33 3.48
CA GLN A 63 7.14 6.06 4.36
C GLN A 63 7.30 7.57 4.15
N TRP A 64 6.18 8.28 4.14
CA TRP A 64 6.13 9.74 4.10
C TRP A 64 5.42 10.26 5.32
N ILE A 65 5.81 11.40 5.87
CA ILE A 65 5.14 12.06 6.98
C ILE A 65 5.07 13.56 6.70
N LEU A 66 3.94 14.19 7.02
CA LEU A 66 3.84 15.64 7.09
C LEU A 66 4.36 16.05 8.46
N VAL A 67 5.24 17.03 8.56
CA VAL A 67 5.75 17.52 9.85
C VAL A 67 5.82 19.03 9.83
N ASP A 68 5.67 19.64 11.01
CA ASP A 68 6.02 21.05 11.20
C ASP A 68 7.54 21.15 11.40
N LYS A 69 8.18 22.22 10.91
CA LYS A 69 9.59 22.50 11.18
C LYS A 69 9.83 22.88 12.65
N ASP A 70 8.82 23.47 13.28
CA ASP A 70 8.92 24.07 14.61
C ASP A 70 8.30 23.19 15.70
N GLN A 71 7.72 22.03 15.33
CA GLN A 71 7.12 21.08 16.26
C GLN A 71 7.48 19.64 15.91
N PRO A 72 7.47 18.73 16.90
CA PRO A 72 7.66 17.31 16.65
C PRO A 72 6.70 16.74 15.60
N PRO A 73 7.13 15.66 14.93
CA PRO A 73 6.57 15.08 13.71
C PRO A 73 5.09 14.79 13.81
N THR A 74 4.30 15.35 12.88
CA THR A 74 2.86 15.24 12.95
C THR A 74 2.18 15.23 11.58
N ILE A 75 1.66 14.05 11.21
CA ILE A 75 0.51 13.77 10.32
C ILE A 75 0.83 12.99 9.03
N ALA A 76 0.13 11.87 8.95
CA ALA A 76 -0.14 11.05 7.79
C ALA A 76 1.04 10.29 7.24
N VAL A 77 0.89 8.97 7.25
CA VAL A 77 1.77 8.06 6.53
C VAL A 77 1.11 7.67 5.25
N SER A 78 1.86 7.69 4.17
CA SER A 78 1.46 7.01 2.96
C SER A 78 2.70 6.34 2.37
N LEU A 79 2.48 5.13 1.85
CA LEU A 79 3.53 4.26 1.30
C LEU A 79 3.46 4.30 -0.23
N PRO A 80 4.55 4.58 -0.98
CA PRO A 80 4.66 4.15 -2.38
C PRO A 80 6.04 3.51 -2.68
N PRO A 81 6.29 2.92 -3.88
CA PRO A 81 5.46 2.17 -4.82
C PRO A 81 5.85 0.69 -4.96
N THR A 82 4.90 -0.16 -5.34
CA THR A 82 5.19 -1.44 -6.00
C THR A 82 5.34 -1.27 -7.52
N LYS A 83 6.25 -2.02 -8.15
CA LYS A 83 6.45 -2.03 -9.62
C LYS A 83 5.14 -2.39 -10.33
N ALA A 84 4.71 -1.61 -11.32
CA ALA A 84 3.53 -1.91 -12.13
C ALA A 84 3.87 -1.78 -13.61
N SER A 85 3.85 -2.88 -14.37
CA SER A 85 4.11 -2.84 -15.81
C SER A 85 2.91 -2.23 -16.55
N GLY A 86 3.14 -1.09 -17.21
CA GLY A 86 2.16 -0.45 -18.10
C GLY A 86 2.35 -0.90 -19.55
N ARG A 87 1.32 -0.72 -20.37
CA ARG A 87 1.25 -1.19 -21.76
C ARG A 87 2.07 -0.35 -22.75
N GLU A 88 3.37 -0.43 -22.62
CA GLU A 88 4.18 -0.99 -23.69
C GLU A 88 4.67 -2.30 -23.07
N ALA A 89 4.21 -3.48 -23.51
CA ALA A 89 4.56 -4.75 -22.85
C ALA A 89 6.08 -5.01 -22.79
N SER A 90 6.88 -4.14 -23.42
CA SER A 90 8.34 -4.05 -23.42
C SER A 90 8.96 -3.11 -22.35
N ARG A 91 8.20 -2.24 -21.66
CA ARG A 91 8.75 -1.23 -20.74
C ARG A 91 8.06 -1.24 -19.37
N ALA A 92 8.80 -1.64 -18.34
CA ALA A 92 8.36 -1.49 -16.96
C ALA A 92 8.33 0.01 -16.60
N THR A 93 7.15 0.52 -16.25
CA THR A 93 6.98 1.92 -15.83
C THR A 93 6.68 1.99 -14.33
N LYS A 94 6.98 3.11 -13.68
CA LYS A 94 6.79 3.26 -12.23
C LYS A 94 5.41 3.84 -11.93
N MET A 95 4.74 3.32 -10.90
CA MET A 95 3.42 3.80 -10.47
C MET A 95 3.36 3.90 -8.94
N GLY A 96 2.93 5.05 -8.42
CA GLY A 96 2.72 5.23 -6.97
C GLY A 96 1.57 4.38 -6.46
N ILE A 97 1.74 3.65 -5.35
CA ILE A 97 0.59 2.99 -4.70
C ILE A 97 0.45 3.45 -3.25
N PRO A 98 -0.11 4.66 -3.00
CA PRO A 98 -0.43 5.11 -1.65
C PRO A 98 -1.18 4.03 -0.85
N ARG A 99 -0.54 3.52 0.21
CA ARG A 99 -1.18 2.63 1.19
C ARG A 99 -1.15 3.25 2.58
N ASN A 100 -2.12 2.85 3.40
CA ASN A 100 -2.20 3.19 4.82
C ASN A 100 -2.22 4.70 5.10
N VAL A 101 -2.95 5.47 4.29
CA VAL A 101 -3.16 6.91 4.49
C VAL A 101 -3.90 7.15 5.80
N LEU A 102 -3.14 7.49 6.84
CA LEU A 102 -3.66 7.58 8.20
C LEU A 102 -3.61 9.02 8.69
N CYS A 103 -4.47 9.37 9.64
CA CYS A 103 -4.40 10.66 10.31
C CYS A 103 -4.85 10.43 11.75
N ALA A 104 -3.95 10.66 12.70
CA ALA A 104 -4.26 10.42 14.11
C ALA A 104 -5.47 11.28 14.53
N PRO A 105 -6.37 10.76 15.39
CA PRO A 105 -7.65 11.39 15.70
C PRO A 105 -7.58 12.88 16.03
N GLN A 106 -6.56 13.29 16.78
CA GLN A 106 -6.31 14.66 17.21
C GLN A 106 -6.04 15.64 16.04
N TYR A 107 -5.66 15.13 14.87
CA TYR A 107 -5.34 15.93 13.67
C TYR A 107 -6.41 15.85 12.57
N ARG A 108 -7.46 15.05 12.77
CA ARG A 108 -8.52 14.88 11.75
C ARG A 108 -9.34 16.16 11.58
N ARG A 109 -9.98 16.30 10.42
CA ARG A 109 -10.86 17.43 10.05
C ARG A 109 -10.19 18.81 10.11
N ARG A 110 -8.87 18.87 10.02
CA ARG A 110 -8.06 20.11 10.00
C ARG A 110 -7.35 20.37 8.67
N GLY A 111 -7.64 19.59 7.63
CA GLY A 111 -7.04 19.74 6.29
C GLY A 111 -5.68 19.08 6.10
N TYR A 112 -5.00 18.61 7.15
CA TYR A 112 -3.65 18.03 7.03
C TYR A 112 -3.55 16.80 6.14
N ALA A 113 -4.55 15.91 6.15
CA ALA A 113 -4.54 14.75 5.26
C ALA A 113 -4.62 15.17 3.78
N GLY A 114 -5.40 16.21 3.47
CA GLY A 114 -5.44 16.80 2.12
C GLY A 114 -4.11 17.45 1.76
N ARG A 115 -3.48 18.17 2.71
CA ARG A 115 -2.14 18.75 2.53
C ARG A 115 -1.09 17.66 2.27
N HIS A 116 -1.08 16.60 3.07
CA HIS A 116 -0.18 15.46 2.91
C HIS A 116 -0.32 14.84 1.51
N MET A 117 -1.54 14.52 1.09
CA MET A 117 -1.79 13.94 -0.24
C MET A 117 -1.37 14.89 -1.37
N ALA A 118 -1.54 16.20 -1.21
CA ALA A 118 -1.12 17.18 -2.19
C ALA A 118 0.41 17.27 -2.31
N GLU A 119 1.14 17.30 -1.20
CA GLU A 119 2.62 17.27 -1.23
C GLU A 119 3.14 15.93 -1.77
N MET A 120 2.51 14.82 -1.38
CA MET A 120 2.86 13.50 -1.90
C MET A 120 2.67 13.40 -3.41
N ALA A 121 1.55 13.90 -3.95
CA ALA A 121 1.33 13.92 -5.40
C ALA A 121 2.43 14.70 -6.14
N LYS A 122 3.02 15.72 -5.51
CA LYS A 122 4.18 16.44 -6.07
C LYS A 122 5.45 15.58 -6.00
N ALA A 123 5.75 15.01 -4.83
CA ALA A 123 6.92 14.17 -4.62
C ALA A 123 6.94 12.94 -5.55
N LEU A 124 5.79 12.28 -5.72
CA LEU A 124 5.64 11.09 -6.57
C LEU A 124 6.01 11.32 -8.03
N ARG A 125 5.95 12.54 -8.56
CA ARG A 125 6.25 12.80 -9.99
C ARG A 125 7.72 12.54 -10.33
N SER A 126 8.62 12.72 -9.37
CA SER A 126 10.06 12.50 -9.53
C SER A 126 10.60 11.42 -8.59
N TRP A 127 9.75 10.81 -7.76
CA TRP A 127 10.18 9.80 -6.78
C TRP A 127 10.76 8.58 -7.47
N GLN A 128 11.98 8.22 -7.09
CA GLN A 128 12.72 7.09 -7.67
C GLN A 128 12.73 7.12 -9.19
N ALA A 129 12.75 8.29 -9.83
CA ALA A 129 12.84 8.40 -11.30
C ALA A 129 14.25 8.11 -11.85
N ASP A 130 15.16 7.63 -11.00
CA ASP A 130 16.52 7.21 -11.38
C ASP A 130 16.45 6.22 -12.55
N GLY A 131 17.22 6.52 -13.60
CA GLY A 131 17.16 5.82 -14.89
C GLY A 131 16.21 6.44 -15.93
N GLY A 132 15.72 7.66 -15.70
CA GLY A 132 15.00 8.46 -16.70
C GLY A 132 13.59 7.97 -17.04
N THR A 133 13.04 7.01 -16.28
CA THR A 133 11.68 6.50 -16.47
C THR A 133 10.73 7.24 -15.52
N PRO A 134 9.82 8.10 -16.04
CA PRO A 134 8.91 8.86 -15.20
C PRO A 134 7.87 7.97 -14.53
N VAL A 135 7.33 8.43 -13.39
CA VAL A 135 6.14 7.84 -12.77
C VAL A 135 4.92 8.21 -13.61
N ILE A 136 4.18 7.21 -14.11
CA ILE A 136 3.04 7.44 -15.02
C ILE A 136 1.71 7.70 -14.32
N GLY A 137 1.64 7.45 -13.01
CA GLY A 137 0.42 7.65 -12.25
C GLY A 137 0.49 7.09 -10.84
N SER A 138 -0.66 7.05 -10.19
CA SER A 138 -0.82 6.36 -8.91
C SER A 138 -2.19 5.71 -8.77
N ILE A 139 -2.26 4.64 -7.99
CA ILE A 139 -3.49 3.91 -7.65
C ILE A 139 -3.54 3.78 -6.13
N LEU A 140 -4.72 3.95 -5.53
CA LEU A 140 -4.92 3.69 -4.10
C LEU A 140 -6.21 2.90 -3.90
N TYR A 141 -6.29 2.21 -2.77
CA TYR A 141 -7.49 1.54 -2.29
C TYR A 141 -8.03 2.32 -1.10
N SER A 142 -9.33 2.64 -1.10
CA SER A 142 -9.94 3.52 -0.11
C SER A 142 -10.97 2.78 0.73
N ASP A 143 -10.70 2.65 2.03
CA ASP A 143 -11.65 2.13 3.01
C ASP A 143 -12.65 3.19 3.50
N ILE A 144 -12.47 4.45 3.10
CA ILE A 144 -13.33 5.59 3.49
C ILE A 144 -14.26 6.04 2.36
N GLY A 145 -14.45 5.19 1.35
CA GLY A 145 -15.30 5.46 0.20
C GLY A 145 -14.62 6.27 -0.90
N LYS A 146 -15.40 6.66 -1.91
CA LYS A 146 -14.89 7.22 -3.17
C LYS A 146 -14.75 8.74 -3.20
N GLU A 147 -15.49 9.48 -2.35
CA GLU A 147 -15.55 10.94 -2.49
C GLU A 147 -14.28 11.65 -2.01
N TYR A 148 -13.64 11.15 -0.93
CA TYR A 148 -12.51 11.85 -0.30
C TYR A 148 -11.34 12.04 -1.28
N TYR A 149 -10.85 10.93 -1.84
CA TYR A 149 -9.71 10.95 -2.76
C TYR A 149 -10.09 11.51 -4.14
N ALA A 150 -11.36 11.41 -4.56
CA ALA A 150 -11.84 12.05 -5.78
C ALA A 150 -11.70 13.57 -5.74
N LYS A 151 -11.96 14.20 -4.59
CA LYS A 151 -11.73 15.65 -4.39
C LYS A 151 -10.24 16.03 -4.49
N LEU A 152 -9.33 15.08 -4.28
CA LEU A 152 -7.88 15.25 -4.38
C LEU A 152 -7.32 14.85 -5.75
N GLY A 153 -8.16 14.43 -6.70
CA GLY A 153 -7.76 14.08 -8.07
C GLY A 153 -7.65 12.59 -8.37
N TRP A 154 -7.79 11.70 -7.38
CA TRP A 154 -7.85 10.26 -7.59
C TRP A 154 -9.24 9.85 -8.04
N ARG A 155 -9.38 9.64 -9.35
CA ARG A 155 -10.67 9.28 -9.96
C ARG A 155 -11.05 7.85 -9.59
N PRO A 156 -12.29 7.60 -9.09
CA PRO A 156 -12.75 6.26 -8.83
C PRO A 156 -12.78 5.40 -10.11
N ASN A 157 -12.27 4.17 -10.02
CA ASN A 157 -12.42 3.19 -11.08
C ASN A 157 -13.89 2.72 -11.14
N GLN A 158 -14.60 3.05 -12.23
CA GLN A 158 -16.06 2.84 -12.34
C GLN A 158 -16.49 1.36 -12.34
N PRO A 159 -15.80 0.43 -13.03
CA PRO A 159 -16.03 -0.99 -12.80
C PRO A 159 -15.18 -1.44 -11.60
N ASN A 160 -15.68 -1.23 -10.38
CA ASN A 160 -15.20 -1.97 -9.22
C ASN A 160 -16.32 -2.91 -8.75
N PHE A 161 -16.14 -4.21 -8.99
CA PHE A 161 -17.12 -5.23 -8.66
C PHE A 161 -16.57 -6.15 -7.59
N HIS A 162 -17.40 -6.46 -6.61
CA HIS A 162 -17.14 -7.53 -5.65
C HIS A 162 -18.15 -8.63 -5.91
N PHE A 163 -17.66 -9.85 -6.09
CA PHE A 163 -18.49 -11.04 -6.17
C PHE A 163 -18.38 -11.78 -4.85
N GLU A 164 -19.52 -12.03 -4.23
CA GLU A 164 -19.62 -12.87 -3.03
C GLU A 164 -20.29 -14.17 -3.43
N PHE A 165 -19.61 -15.28 -3.16
CA PHE A 165 -20.14 -16.61 -3.37
C PHE A 165 -20.49 -17.19 -1.99
N PRO A 166 -21.75 -17.55 -1.71
CA PRO A 166 -22.09 -18.17 -0.44
C PRO A 166 -21.33 -19.51 -0.33
N PRO A 167 -20.89 -19.88 0.89
CA PRO A 167 -20.26 -21.18 1.08
C PRO A 167 -21.27 -22.27 0.71
N GLY A 168 -20.82 -23.23 -0.11
CA GLY A 168 -21.58 -24.43 -0.44
C GLY A 168 -20.87 -25.65 0.14
N ASP A 169 -21.65 -26.62 0.62
CA ASP A 169 -21.13 -27.95 0.90
C ASP A 169 -20.85 -28.63 -0.44
N VAL A 170 -19.59 -28.54 -0.88
CA VAL A 170 -19.10 -29.13 -2.12
C VAL A 170 -18.11 -30.21 -1.78
N GLU A 171 -18.33 -31.42 -2.31
CA GLU A 171 -17.31 -32.46 -2.29
C GLU A 171 -16.14 -32.03 -3.18
N TRP A 172 -14.97 -31.88 -2.57
CA TRP A 172 -13.76 -31.52 -3.30
C TRP A 172 -13.37 -32.67 -4.25
N PRO A 173 -13.14 -32.40 -5.54
CA PRO A 173 -12.67 -33.43 -6.46
C PRO A 173 -11.35 -34.03 -5.99
N SER A 174 -11.18 -35.35 -6.15
CA SER A 174 -9.94 -36.05 -5.79
C SER A 174 -8.70 -35.59 -6.59
N SER A 175 -8.89 -34.79 -7.63
CA SER A 175 -7.84 -34.20 -8.48
C SER A 175 -7.29 -32.88 -7.95
N VAL A 176 -7.79 -32.36 -6.82
CA VAL A 176 -7.32 -31.10 -6.23
C VAL A 176 -6.16 -31.37 -5.28
N ASN A 177 -5.03 -30.70 -5.51
CA ASN A 177 -3.88 -30.73 -4.60
C ASN A 177 -3.78 -29.40 -3.83
N PRO A 178 -3.44 -29.42 -2.53
CA PRO A 178 -3.10 -28.22 -1.80
C PRO A 178 -1.91 -27.50 -2.46
N VAL A 179 -2.00 -26.18 -2.56
CA VAL A 179 -0.88 -25.36 -3.05
C VAL A 179 0.16 -25.23 -1.95
N ALA A 180 1.39 -25.69 -2.22
CA ALA A 180 2.53 -25.56 -1.32
C ALA A 180 3.28 -24.24 -1.54
N ALA A 181 4.08 -23.83 -0.54
CA ALA A 181 4.77 -22.54 -0.54
C ALA A 181 5.86 -22.42 -1.64
N ASP A 182 6.43 -23.54 -2.06
CA ASP A 182 7.41 -23.64 -3.15
C ASP A 182 6.75 -23.54 -4.54
N GLU A 183 5.47 -23.87 -4.66
CA GLU A 183 4.70 -23.75 -5.91
C GLU A 183 4.27 -22.30 -6.22
N ILE A 184 4.32 -21.39 -5.25
CA ILE A 184 3.86 -20.00 -5.41
C ILE A 184 4.61 -19.28 -6.53
N ALA A 185 5.92 -19.51 -6.67
CA ALA A 185 6.72 -18.85 -7.70
C ALA A 185 6.26 -19.26 -9.11
N ASP A 186 6.01 -20.56 -9.32
CA ASP A 186 5.54 -21.09 -10.59
C ASP A 186 4.13 -20.61 -10.93
N LEU A 187 3.25 -20.51 -9.93
CA LEU A 187 1.90 -19.96 -10.10
C LEU A 187 1.94 -18.48 -10.49
N CYS A 188 2.73 -17.65 -9.78
CA CYS A 188 2.94 -16.25 -10.13
C CYS A 188 3.48 -16.10 -11.56
N HIS A 189 4.42 -16.96 -11.96
CA HIS A 189 4.97 -16.94 -13.31
C HIS A 189 3.91 -17.21 -14.39
N ARG A 190 3.01 -18.19 -14.15
CA ARG A 190 1.89 -18.47 -15.06
C ARG A 190 0.92 -17.28 -15.14
N ASP A 191 0.59 -16.68 -14.01
CA ASP A 191 -0.27 -15.49 -13.96
C ASP A 191 0.35 -14.31 -14.72
N GLU A 192 1.65 -14.08 -14.55
CA GLU A 192 2.38 -13.06 -15.30
C GLU A 192 2.32 -13.29 -16.81
N ILE A 193 2.50 -14.53 -17.28
CA ILE A 193 2.40 -14.85 -18.72
C ILE A 193 1.00 -14.50 -19.23
N MET A 194 -0.05 -14.93 -18.54
CA MET A 194 -1.44 -14.67 -18.94
C MET A 194 -1.75 -13.16 -18.97
N ILE A 195 -1.34 -12.44 -17.93
CA ILE A 195 -1.57 -10.99 -17.83
C ILE A 195 -0.79 -10.26 -18.92
N ARG A 196 0.48 -10.61 -19.17
CA ARG A 196 1.29 -10.00 -20.23
C ARG A 196 0.71 -10.25 -21.61
N ALA A 197 0.21 -11.46 -21.88
CA ALA A 197 -0.49 -11.78 -23.13
C ALA A 197 -1.75 -10.91 -23.30
N ALA A 198 -2.61 -10.85 -22.28
CA ALA A 198 -3.82 -10.01 -22.29
C ALA A 198 -3.51 -8.50 -22.39
N MET A 199 -2.41 -8.06 -21.80
CA MET A 199 -1.90 -6.69 -21.90
C MET A 199 -1.16 -6.44 -23.20
N SER A 200 -0.85 -7.44 -24.03
CA SER A 200 -0.26 -7.23 -25.35
C SER A 200 -1.33 -7.03 -26.43
N ALA A 201 -2.52 -7.61 -26.25
CA ALA A 201 -3.66 -7.47 -27.17
C ALA A 201 -4.20 -6.03 -27.27
N PRO A 202 -4.23 -5.41 -28.48
CA PRO A 202 -4.78 -4.08 -28.73
C PRO A 202 -6.21 -3.93 -28.21
N GLU A 203 -6.47 -2.83 -27.49
CA GLU A 203 -7.82 -2.44 -27.09
C GLU A 203 -8.10 -1.04 -27.67
N PRO A 204 -8.78 -0.95 -28.83
CA PRO A 204 -8.94 0.32 -29.56
C PRO A 204 -9.62 1.42 -28.74
N SER A 205 -10.44 1.05 -27.75
CA SER A 205 -11.19 2.00 -26.92
C SER A 205 -10.41 2.52 -25.70
N VAL A 206 -9.26 1.93 -25.36
CA VAL A 206 -8.52 2.25 -24.13
C VAL A 206 -7.12 2.79 -24.43
N LYS A 207 -6.92 4.08 -24.13
CA LYS A 207 -5.64 4.79 -24.35
C LYS A 207 -4.50 4.36 -23.41
N THR A 208 -4.83 3.90 -22.20
CA THR A 208 -3.82 3.54 -21.20
C THR A 208 -4.32 2.37 -20.38
N ARG A 209 -3.49 1.34 -20.27
CA ARG A 209 -3.72 0.17 -19.43
C ARG A 209 -2.53 0.00 -18.50
N ALA A 210 -2.80 -0.19 -17.21
CA ALA A 210 -1.81 -0.46 -16.19
C ALA A 210 -2.28 -1.65 -15.35
N VAL A 211 -1.34 -2.48 -14.92
CA VAL A 211 -1.61 -3.63 -14.05
C VAL A 211 -0.50 -3.74 -13.01
N ILE A 212 -0.88 -4.07 -11.78
CA ILE A 212 0.06 -4.49 -10.74
C ILE A 212 0.28 -5.98 -10.98
N LEU A 213 1.51 -6.37 -11.33
CA LEU A 213 1.79 -7.78 -11.58
C LEU A 213 1.81 -8.55 -10.26
N PRO A 214 1.10 -9.68 -10.16
CA PRO A 214 1.14 -10.53 -8.98
C PRO A 214 2.42 -11.39 -9.00
N ASP A 215 3.58 -10.73 -8.92
CA ASP A 215 4.86 -11.43 -8.87
C ASP A 215 5.09 -12.11 -7.51
N VAL A 216 6.13 -12.93 -7.44
CA VAL A 216 6.47 -13.68 -6.23
C VAL A 216 6.76 -12.76 -5.05
N ASP A 217 7.31 -11.55 -5.25
CA ASP A 217 7.61 -10.63 -4.15
C ASP A 217 6.34 -9.98 -3.59
N HIS A 218 5.31 -9.80 -4.42
CA HIS A 218 3.98 -9.35 -4.00
C HIS A 218 3.17 -10.42 -3.26
N ARG A 219 3.37 -11.70 -3.61
CA ARG A 219 2.55 -12.82 -3.10
C ARG A 219 3.23 -13.63 -2.01
N SER A 220 4.54 -13.75 -2.05
CA SER A 220 5.31 -14.47 -1.04
C SER A 220 5.47 -13.58 0.19
N GLY A 221 4.43 -13.56 1.01
CA GLY A 221 4.57 -13.36 2.44
C GLY A 221 5.30 -14.55 3.07
N LYS A 222 6.45 -14.97 2.52
CA LYS A 222 7.27 -16.12 2.99
C LYS A 222 7.61 -16.03 4.48
N ASP A 223 7.44 -14.84 5.03
CA ASP A 223 7.77 -14.43 6.38
C ASP A 223 6.56 -14.28 7.31
N LEU A 224 5.31 -14.32 6.80
CA LEU A 224 4.09 -14.31 7.64
C LEU A 224 3.83 -15.65 8.32
N GLY A 225 4.45 -16.74 7.85
CA GLY A 225 4.37 -18.07 8.47
C GLY A 225 5.05 -18.18 9.84
N ALA A 226 5.91 -17.22 10.22
CA ALA A 226 6.64 -17.26 11.47
C ALA A 226 5.86 -16.71 12.69
N LEU A 227 4.72 -16.05 12.48
CA LEU A 227 3.89 -15.48 13.56
C LEU A 227 2.59 -16.27 13.83
N GLY A 228 2.36 -17.38 13.14
CA GLY A 228 1.11 -18.13 13.15
C GLY A 228 1.22 -19.61 13.50
N ALA A 229 2.14 -20.02 14.38
CA ALA A 229 2.18 -21.39 14.92
C ALA A 229 1.81 -21.42 16.41
N GLY A 230 0.69 -20.79 16.77
CA GLY A 230 -0.02 -21.03 18.02
C GLY A 230 -1.04 -22.15 17.81
N SER A 231 -0.60 -23.39 18.02
CA SER A 231 -1.43 -24.60 18.08
C SER A 231 -2.77 -24.36 18.78
N LYS A 232 -3.88 -24.30 18.04
CA LYS A 232 -5.21 -24.55 18.60
C LYS A 232 -5.47 -26.04 18.54
N THR A 233 -4.99 -26.75 19.56
CA THR A 233 -5.54 -28.03 20.00
C THR A 233 -6.24 -27.81 21.33
N GLY A 234 -7.50 -28.26 21.42
CA GLY A 234 -8.39 -28.15 22.59
C GLY A 234 -9.46 -27.07 22.40
N ARG A 235 -10.76 -27.34 22.39
CA ARG A 235 -11.56 -28.52 22.77
C ARG A 235 -12.70 -28.69 21.77
#